data_AF-A0AAD7HFA2-F1
#
_entry.id   AF-A0AAD7HFA2-F1
#
_cell.length_a   1.000
_cell.length_b   1.000
_cell.length_c   1.000
_cell.angle_alpha   90.00
_cell.angle_beta   90.00
_cell.angle_gamma   90.00
#
_symmetry.space_group_name_H-M   'P 1'
#
loop_
_entity.id
_entity.type
_entity.pdbx_description
1 polymer ?
#
loop_
_entity_poly.entity_id
_entity_poly.type
_entity_poly.pdbx_seq_one_letter_code
_entity_poly.pdbx_strand_id
1 'polypeptide(L)'
;MVAQGNDIKVIKTVIQIGEPESMEMYVQKLGRARPTATNPRGIFYISAARMQVAETIVAQSDAENEADARKATTGKTSVPRMSRPVAEILTAPCKPTEQDRQYENPTQDSPCPCVACIASPPAPRLALCNCSGCIPETNSLEVYQPPAKKPVATTDIPKGQRLTKVEKQIGFSRLEDFRLAVWKEASDREMALLPLTEFLPDSVIKRLMDRFAKLNSLADLSPYISGLKGLEERHGSGSSRR
;
A
#
# COMPACT_ATOMS: atom_id res chain seq x y z
N MET A 1 -6.37 9.22 1.94
CA MET A 1 -7.13 8.54 3.01
C MET A 1 -7.33 7.10 2.55
N VAL A 2 -6.60 6.14 3.13
CA VAL A 2 -6.83 4.71 2.81
C VAL A 2 -7.83 4.19 3.83
N ALA A 3 -8.96 3.68 3.36
CA ALA A 3 -10.07 3.20 4.18
C ALA A 3 -9.60 2.11 5.15
N GLN A 4 -9.80 2.35 6.46
CA GLN A 4 -9.87 1.26 7.43
C GLN A 4 -11.01 0.32 6.96
N GLY A 5 -10.72 -0.96 6.73
CA GLY A 5 -11.73 -1.95 6.29
C GLY A 5 -11.39 -2.73 5.01
N ASN A 6 -10.40 -2.30 4.22
CA ASN A 6 -9.97 -3.09 3.05
C ASN A 6 -8.97 -4.19 3.45
N ASP A 7 -9.41 -5.45 3.39
CA ASP A 7 -8.56 -6.63 3.59
C ASP A 7 -7.92 -7.11 2.28
N ILE A 8 -6.96 -6.32 1.79
CA ILE A 8 -6.18 -6.71 0.61
C ILE A 8 -5.17 -7.79 1.03
N LYS A 9 -5.36 -9.01 0.51
CA LYS A 9 -4.58 -10.19 0.90
C LYS A 9 -3.08 -10.12 0.56
N VAL A 10 -2.68 -9.26 -0.38
CA VAL A 10 -1.30 -9.19 -0.91
C VAL A 10 -0.79 -7.75 -0.92
N ILE A 11 -0.66 -7.14 0.25
CA ILE A 11 0.05 -5.86 0.38
C ILE A 11 1.53 -6.18 0.61
N LYS A 12 2.36 -5.88 -0.39
CA LYS A 12 3.82 -6.06 -0.30
C LYS A 12 4.51 -4.88 0.37
N THR A 13 4.11 -3.67 0.01
CA THR A 13 4.79 -2.45 0.49
C THR A 13 3.76 -1.48 1.03
N VAL A 14 3.98 -0.99 2.25
CA VAL A 14 3.26 0.13 2.83
C VAL A 14 4.20 1.33 2.86
N ILE A 15 3.75 2.43 2.28
CA ILE A 15 4.47 3.70 2.29
C ILE A 15 3.62 4.72 3.03
N GLN A 16 4.18 5.31 4.08
CA GLN A 16 3.58 6.40 4.83
C GLN A 16 4.50 7.62 4.76
N ILE A 17 3.93 8.75 4.34
CA ILE A 17 4.63 10.03 4.30
C ILE A 17 4.20 10.82 5.53
N GLY A 18 5.18 11.41 6.22
CA GLY A 18 4.98 12.11 7.48
C GLY A 18 5.08 11.20 8.69
N GLU A 19 5.07 11.83 9.86
CA GLU A 19 5.20 11.13 11.15
C GLU A 19 3.93 10.40 11.55
N PRO A 20 4.05 9.26 12.28
CA PRO A 20 2.91 8.66 12.92
C PRO A 20 2.45 9.50 14.13
N GLU A 21 1.15 9.62 14.32
CA GLU A 21 0.57 10.35 15.47
C GLU A 21 0.82 9.61 16.79
N SER A 22 0.94 8.28 16.72
CA SER A 22 1.17 7.40 17.86
C SER A 22 1.93 6.14 17.45
N MET A 23 2.50 5.43 18.43
CA MET A 23 3.14 4.13 18.19
C MET A 23 2.14 3.08 17.68
N GLU A 24 0.91 3.11 18.17
CA GLU A 24 -0.15 2.21 17.68
C GLU A 24 -0.41 2.43 16.18
N MET A 25 -0.49 3.69 15.75
CA MET A 25 -0.66 4.02 14.34
C MET A 25 0.55 3.58 13.49
N TYR A 26 1.76 3.67 14.03
CA TYR A 26 2.96 3.16 13.38
C TYR A 26 2.85 1.65 13.11
N VAL A 27 2.56 0.87 14.16
CA VAL A 27 2.44 -0.60 14.06
C VAL A 27 1.26 -1.00 13.18
N GLN A 28 0.09 -0.41 13.39
CA GLN A 28 -1.12 -0.73 12.64
C GLN A 28 -0.96 -0.45 11.15
N LYS A 29 -0.27 0.64 10.78
CA LYS A 29 -0.03 0.96 9.36
C LYS A 29 0.98 0.01 8.73
N LEU A 30 2.14 -0.22 9.35
CA LEU A 30 3.16 -1.11 8.76
C LEU A 30 2.74 -2.56 8.76
N GLY A 31 2.00 -3.00 9.78
CA GLY A 31 1.45 -4.36 9.88
C GLY A 31 0.47 -4.72 8.76
N ARG A 32 0.05 -3.74 7.93
CA ARG A 32 -0.69 -4.03 6.70
C ARG A 32 0.17 -4.71 5.64
N ALA A 33 1.50 -4.55 5.67
CA ALA A 33 2.39 -5.35 4.84
C ALA A 33 2.33 -6.79 5.34
N ARG A 34 1.68 -7.67 4.57
CA ARG A 34 1.32 -9.01 5.05
C ARG A 34 2.55 -9.94 5.01
N PRO A 35 2.77 -10.79 6.02
CA PRO A 35 3.81 -11.83 5.98
C PRO A 35 3.66 -12.82 4.81
N THR A 36 2.44 -12.96 4.26
CA THR A 36 2.15 -13.78 3.09
C THR A 36 2.70 -13.19 1.78
N ALA A 37 3.07 -11.91 1.76
CA ALA A 37 3.73 -11.30 0.62
C ALA A 37 5.21 -11.69 0.58
N THR A 38 5.77 -11.84 -0.62
CA THR A 38 7.23 -11.96 -0.79
C THR A 38 7.90 -10.64 -0.39
N ASN A 39 8.76 -10.69 0.62
CA ASN A 39 9.54 -9.56 1.14
C ASN A 39 8.67 -8.33 1.49
N PRO A 40 7.78 -8.43 2.50
CA PRO A 40 6.95 -7.30 2.90
C PRO A 40 7.81 -6.16 3.44
N ARG A 41 7.44 -4.92 3.12
CA ARG A 41 8.18 -3.71 3.53
C ARG A 41 7.24 -2.64 4.07
N GLY A 42 7.65 -2.03 5.17
CA GLY A 42 7.06 -0.81 5.71
C GLY A 42 8.04 0.34 5.59
N ILE A 43 7.67 1.43 4.92
CA ILE A 43 8.53 2.59 4.70
C ILE A 43 7.83 3.83 5.25
N PHE A 44 8.51 4.55 6.14
CA PHE A 44 8.11 5.85 6.64
C PHE A 44 9.06 6.92 6.10
N TYR A 45 8.52 7.91 5.40
CA TYR A 45 9.27 9.10 4.99
C TYR A 45 9.05 10.21 6.02
N ILE A 46 10.07 10.43 6.85
CA ILE A 46 10.12 11.47 7.87
C ILE A 46 11.06 12.58 7.40
N SER A 47 10.65 13.84 7.54
CA SER A 47 11.52 14.96 7.17
C SER A 47 12.67 15.11 8.18
N ALA A 48 13.81 15.62 7.72
CA ALA A 48 14.98 15.85 8.58
C ALA A 48 14.64 16.73 9.80
N ALA A 49 13.81 17.75 9.61
CA ALA A 49 13.32 18.59 10.71
C ALA A 49 12.55 17.80 11.77
N ARG A 50 11.75 16.79 11.38
CA ARG A 50 11.04 15.94 12.35
C ARG A 50 11.97 14.92 13.01
N MET A 51 13.01 14.46 12.32
CA MET A 51 14.06 13.62 12.95
C MET A 51 14.82 14.40 14.03
N GLN A 52 15.16 15.67 13.79
CA GLN A 52 15.78 16.53 14.81
C GLN A 52 14.87 16.72 16.04
N VAL A 53 13.55 16.85 15.83
CA VAL A 53 12.58 16.90 16.93
C VAL A 53 12.56 15.59 17.72
N ALA A 54 12.60 14.44 17.04
CA ALA A 54 12.66 13.13 17.68
C ALA A 54 13.93 12.98 18.54
N GLU A 55 15.09 13.32 17.99
CA GLU A 55 16.38 13.31 18.69
C GLU A 55 16.35 14.21 19.93
N THR A 56 15.79 15.42 19.80
CA THR A 56 15.64 16.36 20.92
C THR A 56 14.76 15.79 22.03
N ILE A 57 13.64 15.15 21.70
CA ILE A 57 12.71 14.56 22.68
C ILE A 57 13.39 13.41 23.45
N VAL A 58 14.12 12.54 22.76
CA VAL A 58 14.84 11.44 23.38
C VAL A 58 15.93 11.99 24.33
N ALA A 59 16.73 12.94 23.86
CA ALA A 59 17.79 13.56 24.66
C ALA A 59 17.27 14.32 25.90
N GLN A 60 16.14 15.03 25.78
CA GLN A 60 15.51 15.72 26.92
C GLN A 60 15.01 14.74 27.97
N SER A 61 14.47 13.61 27.55
CA SER A 61 13.91 12.61 28.48
C SER A 61 14.99 11.93 29.32
N ASP A 62 16.19 11.78 28.78
CA ASP A 62 17.34 11.26 29.51
C ASP A 62 17.80 12.28 30.56
N ALA A 63 17.77 13.58 30.23
CA ALA A 63 18.11 14.65 31.16
C ALA A 63 17.06 14.89 32.25
N GLU A 64 15.76 14.80 31.95
CA GLU A 64 14.68 14.93 32.92
C GLU A 64 14.68 13.77 33.93
N ASN A 65 14.95 12.54 33.47
CA ASN A 65 15.14 11.41 34.38
C ASN A 65 16.33 11.61 35.35
N GLU A 66 17.33 12.42 34.99
CA GLU A 66 18.42 12.82 35.89
C GLU A 66 18.08 14.06 36.75
N ALA A 67 17.26 14.99 36.23
CA ALA A 67 16.98 16.29 36.83
C ALA A 67 15.69 16.34 37.67
N ASP A 68 14.74 15.41 37.51
CA ASP A 68 13.50 15.33 38.31
C ASP A 68 13.72 14.90 39.77
N ALA A 69 14.97 14.84 40.21
CA ALA A 69 15.30 15.02 41.63
C ALA A 69 15.10 16.47 42.12
N ARG A 70 15.02 17.49 41.23
CA ARG A 70 15.03 18.92 41.61
C ARG A 70 14.27 19.85 40.64
N LYS A 71 12.99 20.08 40.95
CA LYS A 71 12.15 21.27 40.63
C LYS A 71 11.63 21.45 39.19
N ALA A 72 10.34 21.15 39.02
CA ALA A 72 9.52 21.64 37.91
C ALA A 72 9.16 23.13 38.10
N THR A 73 9.58 23.98 37.16
CA THR A 73 9.11 25.38 37.08
C THR A 73 8.54 25.68 35.69
N THR A 74 7.36 26.27 35.73
CA THR A 74 6.38 26.54 34.67
C THR A 74 6.89 27.46 33.56
N GLY A 75 7.04 26.95 32.33
CA GLY A 75 7.31 27.75 31.12
C GLY A 75 6.61 27.19 29.89
N LYS A 76 5.59 27.88 29.39
CA LYS A 76 4.76 27.49 28.23
C LYS A 76 5.46 27.85 26.91
N THR A 77 6.38 27.02 26.46
CA THR A 77 6.83 27.02 25.05
C THR A 77 6.14 25.85 24.35
N SER A 78 5.32 26.16 23.34
CA SER A 78 4.61 25.15 22.54
C SER A 78 5.60 24.42 21.63
N VAL A 79 6.38 23.50 22.19
CA VAL A 79 7.26 22.60 21.44
C VAL A 79 6.39 21.71 20.54
N PRO A 80 6.78 21.47 19.28
CA PRO A 80 6.06 20.57 18.38
C PRO A 80 5.88 19.20 19.04
N ARG A 81 4.62 18.79 19.24
CA ARG A 81 4.30 17.55 19.96
C ARG A 81 4.52 16.34 19.06
N MET A 82 5.64 15.65 19.24
CA MET A 82 5.79 14.24 18.88
C MET A 82 5.73 13.44 20.19
N SER A 83 5.07 12.29 20.19
CA SER A 83 5.03 11.46 21.39
C SER A 83 6.38 10.78 21.62
N ARG A 84 6.80 10.62 22.89
CA ARG A 84 8.05 9.96 23.25
C ARG A 84 8.22 8.57 22.61
N PRO A 85 7.21 7.67 22.63
CA PRO A 85 7.34 6.36 21.98
C PRO A 85 7.60 6.46 20.46
N VAL A 86 7.02 7.46 19.80
CA VAL A 86 7.28 7.74 18.38
C VAL A 86 8.70 8.26 18.18
N ALA A 87 9.17 9.17 19.04
CA ALA A 87 10.54 9.67 18.97
C ALA A 87 11.56 8.53 19.14
N GLU A 88 11.37 7.69 20.16
CA GLU A 88 12.21 6.53 20.46
C GLU A 88 12.26 5.54 19.29
N ILE A 89 11.12 5.15 18.71
CA ILE A 89 11.13 4.25 17.55
C ILE A 89 11.79 4.89 16.34
N LEU A 90 11.64 6.20 16.11
CA LEU A 90 12.26 6.89 14.98
C LEU A 90 13.78 6.97 15.11
N THR A 91 14.32 7.16 16.31
CA THR A 91 15.78 7.27 16.55
C THR A 91 16.45 5.94 16.90
N ALA A 92 15.67 4.89 17.21
CA ALA A 92 16.23 3.61 17.64
C ALA A 92 17.19 2.96 16.64
N PRO A 93 18.27 2.29 17.12
CA PRO A 93 19.22 1.56 16.28
C PRO A 93 18.61 0.29 15.67
N CYS A 94 17.58 -0.29 16.29
CA CYS A 94 16.86 -1.43 15.75
C CYS A 94 15.36 -1.22 15.96
N LYS A 95 14.59 -1.08 14.87
CA LYS A 95 13.15 -0.80 14.95
C LYS A 95 12.36 -1.97 15.58
N PRO A 96 12.56 -3.23 15.16
CA PRO A 96 11.89 -4.36 15.81
C PRO A 96 12.22 -4.50 17.30
N THR A 97 13.49 -4.33 17.68
CA THR A 97 13.90 -4.41 19.10
C THR A 97 13.26 -3.31 19.94
N GLU A 98 13.20 -2.09 19.41
CA GLU A 98 12.54 -0.98 20.10
C GLU A 98 11.02 -1.17 20.18
N GLN A 99 10.39 -1.68 19.12
CA GLN A 99 8.98 -2.07 19.17
C GLN A 99 8.74 -3.13 20.25
N ASP A 100 9.57 -4.17 20.31
CA ASP A 100 9.46 -5.20 21.34
C ASP A 100 9.61 -4.62 22.74
N ARG A 101 10.54 -3.69 22.95
CA ARG A 101 10.71 -2.98 24.22
C ARG A 101 9.44 -2.20 24.61
N GLN A 102 8.84 -1.47 23.67
CA GLN A 102 7.67 -0.64 23.93
C GLN A 102 6.38 -1.44 24.19
N TYR A 103 6.27 -2.65 23.62
CA TYR A 103 5.14 -3.55 23.85
C TYR A 103 5.44 -4.67 24.87
N GLU A 104 6.59 -4.60 25.54
CA GLU A 104 7.04 -5.61 26.51
C GLU A 104 7.05 -7.04 25.93
N ASN A 105 7.32 -7.17 24.62
CA ASN A 105 7.44 -8.46 23.97
C ASN A 105 8.72 -9.16 24.45
N PRO A 106 8.67 -10.46 24.80
CA PRO A 106 9.86 -11.19 25.17
C PRO A 106 10.83 -11.31 23.98
N THR A 107 12.12 -11.43 24.25
CA THR A 107 13.13 -11.66 23.19
C THR A 107 12.91 -13.00 22.49
N GLN A 108 12.36 -13.97 23.21
CA GLN A 108 12.00 -15.29 22.71
C GLN A 108 10.60 -15.66 23.19
N ASP A 109 9.71 -15.91 22.24
CA ASP A 109 8.37 -16.38 22.55
C ASP A 109 8.42 -17.83 23.05
N SER A 110 7.70 -18.12 24.14
CA SER A 110 7.50 -19.50 24.56
C SER A 110 6.75 -20.26 23.47
N PRO A 111 7.17 -21.48 23.09
CA PRO A 111 6.47 -22.23 22.05
C PRO A 111 5.02 -22.47 22.47
N CYS A 112 4.07 -22.12 21.59
CA CYS A 112 2.66 -22.36 21.86
C CYS A 112 2.37 -23.88 21.83
N PRO A 113 1.81 -24.46 22.90
CA PRO A 113 1.60 -25.90 23.00
C PRO A 113 0.38 -26.41 22.21
N CYS A 114 -0.34 -25.55 21.50
CA CYS A 114 -1.53 -25.98 20.77
C CYS A 114 -1.16 -26.78 19.52
N VAL A 115 -2.02 -27.72 19.13
CA VAL A 115 -1.79 -28.63 17.98
C VAL A 115 -1.51 -27.84 16.70
N ALA A 116 -2.19 -26.72 16.48
CA ALA A 116 -2.01 -25.89 15.30
C ALA A 116 -0.62 -25.24 15.23
N CYS A 117 -0.13 -24.67 16.34
CA CYS A 117 1.20 -24.07 16.39
C CYS A 117 2.32 -25.11 16.42
N ILE A 118 2.07 -26.31 16.94
CA ILE A 118 3.03 -27.42 16.82
C ILE A 118 3.12 -27.88 15.37
N ALA A 119 1.99 -27.99 14.68
CA ALA A 119 1.94 -28.39 13.27
C ALA A 119 2.49 -27.30 12.32
N SER A 120 2.31 -26.03 12.67
CA SER A 120 2.76 -24.88 11.89
C SER A 120 3.30 -23.79 12.82
N PRO A 121 4.54 -23.94 13.33
CA PRO A 121 5.14 -22.96 14.21
C PRO A 121 5.27 -21.60 13.51
N PRO A 122 5.11 -20.48 14.25
CA PRO A 122 5.40 -19.16 13.70
C PRO A 122 6.81 -19.11 13.11
N ALA A 123 6.98 -18.30 12.06
CA ALA A 123 8.30 -18.09 11.49
C ALA A 123 9.25 -17.56 12.58
N PRO A 124 10.46 -18.13 12.72
CA PRO A 124 11.42 -17.64 13.70
C PRO A 124 11.84 -16.22 13.36
N ARG A 125 12.24 -15.46 14.37
CA ARG A 125 12.86 -14.15 14.15
C ARG A 125 14.12 -14.32 13.31
N LEU A 126 14.34 -13.40 12.38
CA LEU A 126 15.58 -13.37 11.60
C LEU A 126 16.77 -13.11 12.53
N ALA A 127 17.87 -13.84 12.32
CA ALA A 127 19.10 -13.67 13.10
C ALA A 127 19.71 -12.26 12.95
N LEU A 128 19.50 -11.62 11.80
CA LEU A 128 19.92 -10.26 11.51
C LEU A 128 18.71 -9.42 11.09
N CYS A 129 18.52 -8.29 11.77
CA CYS A 129 17.49 -7.33 11.42
C CYS A 129 17.91 -6.55 10.17
N ASN A 130 16.96 -6.36 9.24
CA ASN A 130 17.14 -5.59 8.01
C ASN A 130 16.44 -4.21 8.05
N CYS A 131 16.15 -3.69 9.24
CA CYS A 131 15.57 -2.36 9.38
C CYS A 131 16.62 -1.27 9.09
N SER A 132 16.16 -0.06 8.79
CA SER A 132 17.00 1.09 8.45
C SER A 132 17.98 1.52 9.55
N GLY A 133 17.79 1.07 10.80
CA GLY A 133 18.77 1.32 11.87
C GLY A 133 19.89 0.27 11.92
N CYS A 134 19.60 -1.00 11.61
CA CYS A 134 20.57 -2.09 11.69
C CYS A 134 21.41 -2.21 10.42
N ILE A 135 20.75 -1.99 9.28
CA ILE A 135 21.39 -1.91 7.97
C ILE A 135 20.93 -0.56 7.42
N PRO A 136 21.64 0.53 7.75
CA PRO A 136 21.41 1.82 7.13
C PRO A 136 21.41 1.63 5.62
N GLU A 137 20.56 2.38 4.90
CA GLU A 137 20.54 2.36 3.44
C GLU A 137 21.83 3.02 2.91
N THR A 138 22.99 2.40 3.15
CA THR A 138 24.31 2.86 2.73
C THR A 138 24.42 2.65 1.22
N ASN A 139 23.93 3.63 0.46
CA ASN A 139 24.25 3.91 -0.96
C ASN A 139 24.12 2.75 -1.96
N SER A 140 23.56 1.62 -1.55
CA SER A 140 23.25 0.46 -2.38
C SER A 140 21.75 0.19 -2.34
N LEU A 141 20.97 1.28 -2.42
CA LEU A 141 19.92 1.24 -3.42
C LEU A 141 20.65 0.96 -4.74
N GLU A 142 20.84 -0.31 -5.08
CA GLU A 142 20.60 -0.70 -6.46
C GLU A 142 19.29 -0.02 -6.79
N VAL A 143 19.37 1.17 -7.40
CA VAL A 143 18.24 1.94 -7.88
C VAL A 143 17.39 0.88 -8.51
N TYR A 144 16.24 0.57 -7.91
CA TYR A 144 15.38 -0.50 -8.40
C TYR A 144 15.26 -0.21 -9.88
N GLN A 145 16.00 -0.97 -10.70
CA GLN A 145 15.97 -0.75 -12.12
C GLN A 145 14.65 -1.39 -12.44
N PRO A 146 13.59 -0.59 -12.72
CA PRO A 146 12.32 -1.18 -13.04
C PRO A 146 12.61 -2.21 -14.11
N PRO A 147 12.23 -3.49 -13.89
CA PRO A 147 12.72 -4.62 -14.65
C PRO A 147 12.72 -4.19 -16.11
N ALA A 148 13.91 -4.20 -16.73
CA ALA A 148 14.15 -3.55 -18.03
C ALA A 148 12.92 -3.78 -18.87
N LYS A 149 12.16 -2.69 -19.15
CA LYS A 149 10.83 -2.77 -19.72
C LYS A 149 10.94 -3.73 -20.89
N LYS A 150 10.42 -4.96 -20.75
CA LYS A 150 10.43 -5.92 -21.85
C LYS A 150 9.95 -5.13 -23.05
N PRO A 151 10.69 -5.12 -24.17
CA PRO A 151 10.35 -4.29 -25.31
C PRO A 151 8.86 -4.48 -25.52
N VAL A 152 8.09 -3.41 -25.29
CA VAL A 152 6.63 -3.47 -25.36
C VAL A 152 6.40 -3.96 -26.76
N ALA A 153 5.94 -5.23 -26.88
CA ALA A 153 5.76 -5.88 -28.16
C ALA A 153 5.08 -4.85 -29.04
N THR A 154 5.83 -4.36 -30.03
CA THR A 154 5.40 -3.23 -30.85
C THR A 154 4.02 -3.61 -31.35
N THR A 155 2.99 -2.88 -30.91
CA THR A 155 1.63 -3.23 -31.26
C THR A 155 1.59 -3.34 -32.79
N ASP A 156 1.04 -4.44 -33.32
CA ASP A 156 0.99 -4.70 -34.79
C ASP A 156 0.08 -3.69 -35.54
N ILE A 157 -0.21 -2.55 -34.91
CA ILE A 157 -1.03 -1.46 -35.44
C ILE A 157 -0.08 -0.43 -36.04
N PRO A 158 -0.22 -0.14 -37.35
CA PRO A 158 0.53 0.92 -38.02
C PRO A 158 0.39 2.26 -37.29
N LYS A 159 1.47 3.06 -37.26
CA LYS A 159 1.52 4.33 -36.51
C LYS A 159 0.36 5.28 -36.85
N GLY A 160 -0.04 5.36 -38.13
CA GLY A 160 -1.13 6.22 -38.59
C GLY A 160 -2.53 5.81 -38.13
N GLN A 161 -2.69 4.58 -37.63
CA GLN A 161 -3.95 4.07 -37.08
C GLN A 161 -3.99 4.11 -35.55
N ARG A 162 -2.89 4.51 -34.90
CA ARG A 162 -2.84 4.59 -33.44
C ARG A 162 -3.54 5.85 -32.97
N LEU A 163 -4.38 5.72 -31.94
CA LEU A 163 -4.93 6.89 -31.23
C LEU A 163 -3.79 7.77 -30.71
N THR A 164 -3.93 9.07 -30.94
CA THR A 164 -3.09 10.10 -30.35
C THR A 164 -3.25 10.12 -28.83
N LYS A 165 -2.32 10.77 -28.12
CA LYS A 165 -2.39 10.87 -26.65
C LYS A 165 -3.68 11.54 -26.18
N VAL A 166 -4.14 12.57 -26.91
CA VAL A 166 -5.36 13.32 -26.59
C VAL A 166 -6.60 12.45 -26.77
N GLU A 167 -6.70 11.74 -27.90
CA GLU A 167 -7.82 10.82 -28.15
C GLU A 167 -7.87 9.68 -27.13
N LYS A 168 -6.71 9.11 -26.77
CA LYS A 168 -6.64 8.11 -25.69
C LYS A 168 -7.19 8.68 -24.39
N GLN A 169 -6.80 9.89 -24.00
CA GLN A 169 -7.27 10.49 -22.75
C GLN A 169 -8.79 10.70 -22.75
N ILE A 170 -9.37 11.14 -23.88
CA ILE A 170 -10.83 11.24 -24.03
C ILE A 170 -11.48 9.86 -23.92
N GLY A 171 -10.90 8.85 -24.58
CA GLY A 171 -11.39 7.46 -24.52
C GLY A 171 -11.34 6.86 -23.11
N PHE A 172 -10.25 7.12 -22.36
CA PHE A 172 -10.13 6.73 -20.96
C PHE A 172 -11.25 7.35 -20.11
N SER A 173 -11.43 8.67 -20.18
CA SER A 173 -12.49 9.37 -19.43
C SER A 173 -13.87 8.79 -19.72
N ARG A 174 -14.19 8.56 -21.01
CA ARG A 174 -15.50 7.99 -21.40
C ARG A 174 -15.70 6.57 -20.89
N LEU A 175 -14.65 5.73 -20.88
CA LEU A 175 -14.73 4.37 -20.37
C LEU A 175 -14.80 4.32 -18.84
N GLU A 176 -14.22 5.30 -18.14
CA GLU A 176 -14.39 5.48 -16.70
C GLU A 176 -15.82 5.91 -16.35
N ASP A 177 -16.40 6.85 -17.12
CA ASP A 177 -17.80 7.26 -16.97
C ASP A 177 -18.75 6.09 -17.25
N PHE A 178 -18.48 5.32 -18.30
CA PHE A 178 -19.22 4.10 -18.62
C PHE A 178 -19.13 3.06 -17.48
N ARG A 179 -17.94 2.84 -16.93
CA ARG A 179 -17.73 1.96 -15.77
C ARG A 179 -18.58 2.38 -14.57
N LEU A 180 -18.63 3.69 -14.29
CA LEU A 180 -19.48 4.23 -13.22
C LEU A 180 -20.97 4.01 -13.52
N ALA A 181 -21.41 4.17 -14.77
CA ALA A 181 -22.79 3.92 -15.16
C ALA A 181 -23.18 2.44 -14.98
N VAL A 182 -22.33 1.51 -15.42
CA VAL A 182 -22.56 0.06 -15.23
C VAL A 182 -22.63 -0.29 -13.74
N TRP A 183 -21.76 0.28 -12.91
CA TRP A 183 -21.78 0.08 -11.46
C TRP A 183 -23.08 0.59 -10.82
N LYS A 184 -23.55 1.77 -11.20
CA LYS A 184 -24.81 2.36 -10.69
C LYS A 184 -26.06 1.56 -11.08
N GLU A 185 -26.01 0.89 -12.22
CA GLU A 185 -27.13 0.09 -12.72
C GLU A 185 -27.06 -1.38 -12.26
N ALA A 186 -25.96 -1.79 -11.62
CA ALA A 186 -25.83 -3.11 -11.05
C ALA A 186 -26.69 -3.25 -9.78
N SER A 187 -27.15 -4.47 -9.48
CA SER A 187 -27.97 -4.71 -8.28
C SER A 187 -27.20 -4.39 -7.00
N ASP A 188 -27.72 -3.45 -6.20
CA ASP A 188 -27.16 -3.07 -4.89
C ASP A 188 -26.89 -4.28 -3.99
N ARG A 189 -27.72 -5.34 -4.10
CA ARG A 189 -27.65 -6.51 -3.23
C ARG A 189 -26.39 -7.36 -3.44
N GLU A 190 -25.88 -7.42 -4.67
CA GLU A 190 -24.75 -8.28 -5.02
C GLU A 190 -23.45 -7.49 -5.29
N MET A 191 -23.60 -6.21 -5.63
CA MET A 191 -22.54 -5.45 -6.28
C MET A 191 -22.13 -4.18 -5.53
N ALA A 192 -22.89 -3.73 -4.54
CA ALA A 192 -22.61 -2.48 -3.80
C ALA A 192 -21.25 -2.47 -3.09
N LEU A 193 -20.68 -3.64 -2.78
CA LEU A 193 -19.38 -3.78 -2.11
C LEU A 193 -18.20 -3.95 -3.08
N LEU A 194 -18.46 -4.14 -4.38
CA LEU A 194 -17.39 -4.32 -5.36
C LEU A 194 -16.83 -2.95 -5.77
N PRO A 195 -15.49 -2.79 -5.81
CA PRO A 195 -14.89 -1.56 -6.30
C PRO A 195 -15.17 -1.41 -7.81
N LEU A 196 -15.24 -0.17 -8.28
CA LEU A 196 -15.48 0.16 -9.71
C LEU A 196 -14.55 -0.60 -10.65
N THR A 197 -13.31 -0.87 -10.24
CA THR A 197 -12.30 -1.59 -11.03
C THR A 197 -12.68 -3.04 -11.34
N GLU A 198 -13.59 -3.67 -10.61
CA GLU A 198 -14.07 -5.04 -10.91
C GLU A 198 -14.98 -5.08 -12.14
N PHE A 199 -15.65 -3.98 -12.46
CA PHE A 199 -16.55 -3.88 -13.62
C PHE A 199 -15.79 -3.65 -14.92
N LEU A 200 -14.79 -2.78 -14.86
CA LEU A 200 -13.91 -2.50 -16.00
C LEU A 200 -12.53 -2.07 -15.48
N PRO A 201 -11.59 -3.01 -15.35
CA PRO A 201 -10.24 -2.72 -14.85
C PRO A 201 -9.49 -1.73 -15.75
N ASP A 202 -8.66 -0.85 -15.18
CA ASP A 202 -7.86 0.12 -15.95
C ASP A 202 -6.94 -0.57 -16.97
N SER A 203 -6.49 -1.79 -16.66
CA SER A 203 -5.70 -2.62 -17.57
C SER A 203 -6.50 -3.04 -18.81
N VAL A 204 -7.81 -3.28 -18.67
CA VAL A 204 -8.72 -3.58 -19.79
C VAL A 204 -8.95 -2.33 -20.62
N ILE A 205 -9.30 -1.20 -19.99
CA ILE A 205 -9.48 0.10 -20.66
C ILE A 205 -8.24 0.44 -21.49
N LYS A 206 -7.05 0.31 -20.90
CA LYS A 206 -5.78 0.55 -21.58
C LYS A 206 -5.58 -0.37 -22.78
N ARG A 207 -5.85 -1.67 -22.64
CA ARG A 207 -5.74 -2.63 -23.75
C ARG A 207 -6.73 -2.33 -24.89
N LEU A 208 -7.96 -1.92 -24.56
CA LEU A 208 -8.96 -1.50 -25.54
C LEU A 208 -8.48 -0.26 -26.31
N MET A 209 -7.96 0.76 -25.62
CA MET A 209 -7.42 1.96 -26.27
C MET A 209 -6.17 1.67 -27.11
N ASP A 210 -5.30 0.78 -26.64
CA ASP A 210 -4.09 0.38 -27.37
C ASP A 210 -4.40 -0.47 -28.61
N ARG A 211 -5.58 -1.11 -28.67
CA ARG A 211 -6.02 -1.96 -29.78
C ARG A 211 -7.26 -1.46 -30.53
N PHE A 212 -7.66 -0.21 -30.30
CA PHE A 212 -8.89 0.37 -30.83
C PHE A 212 -9.05 0.20 -32.34
N ALA A 213 -7.97 0.41 -33.12
CA ALA A 213 -7.99 0.25 -34.58
C ALA A 213 -8.28 -1.17 -35.08
N LYS A 214 -8.17 -2.19 -34.21
CA LYS A 214 -8.51 -3.59 -34.52
C LYS A 214 -9.94 -3.95 -34.12
N LEU A 215 -10.67 -3.07 -33.43
CA LEU A 215 -12.04 -3.31 -32.97
C LEU A 215 -13.03 -2.83 -34.04
N ASN A 216 -13.44 -3.73 -34.92
CA ASN A 216 -14.36 -3.41 -36.03
C ASN A 216 -15.78 -3.91 -35.76
N SER A 217 -15.94 -4.79 -34.80
CA SER A 217 -17.21 -5.43 -34.45
C SER A 217 -17.34 -5.63 -32.94
N LEU A 218 -18.56 -5.89 -32.47
CA LEU A 218 -18.81 -6.25 -31.08
C LEU A 218 -18.11 -7.58 -30.69
N ALA A 219 -17.93 -8.50 -31.63
CA ALA A 219 -17.24 -9.76 -31.39
C ALA A 219 -15.77 -9.54 -30.99
N ASP A 220 -15.13 -8.49 -31.52
CA ASP A 220 -13.74 -8.15 -31.19
C ASP A 220 -13.56 -7.69 -29.74
N LEU A 221 -14.65 -7.29 -29.07
CA LEU A 221 -14.62 -6.91 -27.65
C LEU A 221 -14.62 -8.13 -26.71
N SER A 222 -15.12 -9.28 -27.17
CA SER A 222 -15.30 -10.49 -26.36
C SER A 222 -14.05 -10.87 -25.54
N PRO A 223 -12.82 -10.88 -26.10
CA PRO A 223 -11.61 -11.26 -25.35
C PRO A 223 -11.24 -10.30 -24.20
N TYR A 224 -11.79 -9.08 -24.19
CA TYR A 224 -11.50 -8.06 -23.19
C TYR A 224 -12.52 -8.04 -22.06
N ILE A 225 -13.76 -8.44 -22.37
CA ILE A 225 -14.91 -8.34 -21.46
C ILE A 225 -15.37 -9.70 -20.92
N SER A 226 -14.90 -10.82 -21.50
CA SER A 226 -15.17 -12.15 -20.97
C SER A 226 -14.68 -12.29 -19.53
N GLY A 227 -15.57 -12.65 -18.62
CA GLY A 227 -15.33 -12.77 -17.18
C GLY A 227 -15.49 -11.47 -16.39
N LEU A 228 -15.83 -10.34 -17.02
CA LEU A 228 -16.13 -9.10 -16.29
C LEU A 228 -17.58 -9.10 -15.79
N LYS A 229 -17.74 -8.91 -14.49
CA LYS A 229 -19.05 -8.89 -13.83
C LYS A 229 -19.92 -7.74 -14.37
N GLY A 230 -21.19 -8.03 -14.64
CA GLY A 230 -22.20 -7.04 -15.04
C GLY A 230 -22.17 -6.62 -16.52
N LEU A 231 -21.16 -7.04 -17.31
CA LEU A 231 -21.08 -6.74 -18.75
C LEU A 231 -21.61 -7.87 -19.63
N GLU A 232 -21.52 -9.13 -19.20
CA GLU A 232 -21.91 -10.30 -20.02
C GLU A 232 -23.43 -10.38 -20.26
N GLU A 233 -24.23 -10.08 -19.24
CA GLU A 233 -25.70 -10.18 -19.31
C GLU A 233 -26.34 -9.16 -20.28
N ARG A 234 -25.65 -8.03 -20.51
CA ARG A 234 -26.14 -6.95 -21.38
C ARG A 234 -25.94 -7.24 -22.86
N HIS A 235 -24.90 -8.00 -23.22
CA HIS A 235 -24.62 -8.31 -24.61
C HIS A 235 -25.43 -9.48 -25.17
N GLY A 236 -25.96 -10.37 -24.33
CA GLY A 236 -26.77 -11.53 -24.74
C GLY A 236 -28.27 -11.25 -24.98
N SER A 237 -28.79 -10.12 -24.51
CA SER A 237 -30.24 -9.92 -24.37
C SER A 237 -30.91 -9.14 -25.52
N GLY A 238 -30.13 -8.71 -26.52
CA GLY A 238 -30.57 -7.74 -27.54
C GLY A 238 -31.26 -8.30 -28.79
N SER A 239 -31.94 -9.46 -28.76
CA SER A 239 -32.50 -10.04 -30.00
C SER A 239 -33.97 -10.50 -29.98
N SER A 240 -34.77 -10.24 -28.94
CA SER A 240 -36.21 -10.54 -29.06
C SER A 240 -37.10 -9.77 -28.10
N ARG A 241 -37.28 -8.46 -28.35
CA ARG A 241 -38.52 -7.76 -28.00
C ARG A 241 -38.90 -6.89 -29.20
N ARG A 242 -39.67 -7.48 -30.12
CA ARG A 242 -40.61 -6.76 -30.97
C ARG A 242 -41.97 -6.79 -30.30
#